data_AF-A0A7Y7NT37-F1
#
_entry.id   AF-A0A7Y7NT37-F1
#
_cell.length_a   1.000
_cell.length_b   1.000
_cell.length_c   1.000
_cell.angle_alpha   90.00
_cell.angle_beta   90.00
_cell.angle_gamma   90.00
#
_symmetry.space_group_name_H-M   'P 1'
#
loop_
_entity.id
_entity.type
_entity.pdbx_description
1 polymer ?
#
loop_
_entity_poly.entity_id
_entity_poly.type
_entity_poly.pdbx_seq_one_letter_code
_entity_poly.pdbx_strand_id
1 'polypeptide(L)'
;MVERIELLKISPKKLLIINTILVFISILTNTLIQVFCIPSIWAFILLIICFANFISSPFFRNQRLLLFTSFINGIFFCVNIYCIIFLWQVQILSLILIIWGIGILTFIPYFFATQVLWQNLIKPKIKSLRIFFLTGILISFSIAGYFGYEYKKAISEISRFQESGFNKFEKSYMTEKILGMHFIYHTRFCEFDGWRPPIHEPALILGMWLNTNYDPIYVSLEKRIEFYKKFYPNKKIKFECSCAYTYSSDYFEDKRLK
;
A
#
# COMPACT_ATOMS: atom_id res chain seq x y z
N MET A 1 17.30 35.45 -16.47
CA MET A 1 15.90 35.78 -16.10
C MET A 1 15.03 34.60 -16.56
N VAL A 2 14.86 33.59 -15.70
CA VAL A 2 14.08 32.40 -16.05
C VAL A 2 12.61 32.76 -15.84
N GLU A 3 11.84 32.85 -16.92
CA GLU A 3 10.39 32.98 -16.86
C GLU A 3 9.84 31.95 -15.87
N ARG A 4 9.14 32.46 -14.87
CA ARG A 4 8.46 31.64 -13.89
C ARG A 4 7.46 30.78 -14.66
N ILE A 5 7.77 29.51 -14.85
CA ILE A 5 6.79 28.53 -15.31
C ILE A 5 5.63 28.56 -14.30
N GLU A 6 4.55 29.27 -14.68
CA GLU A 6 3.33 29.55 -13.92
C GLU A 6 2.41 28.33 -13.88
N LEU A 7 2.96 27.11 -13.85
CA LEU A 7 2.23 25.95 -14.36
C LEU A 7 0.89 25.73 -13.68
N LEU A 8 0.68 26.16 -12.43
CA LEU A 8 -0.64 26.20 -11.84
C LEU A 8 -0.74 27.34 -10.81
N LYS A 9 -1.13 28.57 -11.23
CA LYS A 9 -1.71 29.59 -10.33
C LYS A 9 -3.09 29.13 -9.82
N ILE A 10 -3.15 27.95 -9.20
CA ILE A 10 -4.37 27.41 -8.60
C ILE A 10 -4.48 28.03 -7.21
N SER A 11 -5.62 28.67 -6.92
CA SER A 11 -5.89 29.18 -5.59
C SER A 11 -5.98 28.04 -4.58
N PRO A 12 -5.63 28.24 -3.29
CA PRO A 12 -5.72 27.19 -2.28
C PRO A 12 -7.09 26.49 -2.21
N LYS A 13 -8.17 27.24 -2.44
CA LYS A 13 -9.54 26.70 -2.51
C LYS A 13 -9.74 25.73 -3.67
N LYS A 14 -9.26 26.08 -4.86
CA LYS A 14 -9.35 25.18 -6.04
C LYS A 14 -8.53 23.92 -5.82
N LEU A 15 -7.35 24.04 -5.20
CA LEU A 15 -6.49 22.89 -4.91
C LEU A 15 -7.12 21.94 -3.90
N LEU A 16 -7.75 22.47 -2.84
CA LEU A 16 -8.54 21.67 -1.90
C LEU A 16 -9.61 20.86 -2.63
N ILE A 17 -10.40 21.51 -3.51
CA ILE A 17 -11.49 20.86 -4.24
C ILE A 17 -10.93 19.74 -5.12
N ILE A 18 -9.88 20.01 -5.89
CA ILE A 18 -9.23 19.01 -6.75
C ILE A 18 -8.73 17.83 -5.92
N ASN A 19 -7.98 18.08 -4.84
CA ASN A 19 -7.46 17.03 -3.97
C ASN A 19 -8.59 16.19 -3.36
N THR A 20 -9.68 16.85 -2.90
CA THR A 20 -10.84 16.18 -2.31
C THR A 20 -11.52 15.27 -3.31
N ILE A 21 -11.76 15.76 -4.54
CA ILE A 21 -12.37 14.98 -5.61
C ILE A 21 -11.49 13.78 -5.98
N LEU A 22 -10.17 13.97 -6.16
CA LEU A 22 -9.26 12.89 -6.51
C LEU A 22 -9.15 11.82 -5.43
N VAL A 23 -9.09 12.22 -4.16
CA VAL A 23 -9.11 11.28 -3.01
C VAL A 23 -10.45 10.54 -2.95
N PHE A 24 -11.57 11.25 -3.09
CA PHE A 24 -12.89 10.64 -3.07
C PHE A 24 -13.08 9.64 -4.21
N ILE A 25 -12.69 10.00 -5.43
CA ILE A 25 -12.71 9.09 -6.59
C ILE A 25 -11.81 7.88 -6.30
N SER A 26 -10.59 8.09 -5.79
CA SER A 26 -9.67 6.98 -5.49
C SER A 26 -10.28 5.99 -4.50
N ILE A 27 -10.91 6.48 -3.42
CA ILE A 27 -11.59 5.64 -2.43
C ILE A 27 -12.79 4.94 -3.07
N LEU A 28 -13.65 5.68 -3.78
CA LEU A 28 -14.87 5.15 -4.38
C LEU A 28 -14.57 4.07 -5.41
N THR A 29 -13.65 4.32 -6.35
CA THR A 29 -13.25 3.33 -7.36
C THR A 29 -12.63 2.10 -6.69
N ASN A 30 -11.87 2.30 -5.61
CA ASN A 30 -11.33 1.18 -4.85
C ASN A 30 -12.43 0.34 -4.17
N THR A 31 -13.49 0.97 -3.69
CA THR A 31 -14.64 0.25 -3.11
C THR A 31 -15.46 -0.47 -4.17
N LEU A 32 -15.63 0.10 -5.36
CA LEU A 32 -16.50 -0.44 -6.41
C LEU A 32 -15.83 -1.51 -7.27
N ILE A 33 -14.60 -1.26 -7.73
CA ILE A 33 -13.89 -2.10 -8.71
C ILE A 33 -12.69 -2.82 -8.06
N GLN A 34 -12.32 -2.43 -6.84
CA GLN A 34 -11.15 -2.95 -6.12
C GLN A 34 -9.88 -2.90 -6.97
N VAL A 35 -9.54 -1.68 -7.41
CA VAL A 35 -8.26 -1.39 -8.10
C VAL A 35 -7.07 -1.64 -7.17
N PHE A 36 -7.24 -1.39 -5.87
CA PHE A 36 -6.34 -1.76 -4.78
C PHE A 36 -7.01 -2.77 -3.85
N CYS A 37 -6.21 -3.60 -3.18
CA CYS A 37 -6.72 -4.50 -2.13
C CYS A 37 -7.09 -3.74 -0.84
N ILE A 38 -7.84 -4.38 0.08
CA ILE A 38 -8.20 -3.75 1.36
C ILE A 38 -6.91 -3.59 2.17
N PRO A 39 -6.48 -2.37 2.52
CA PRO A 39 -5.28 -2.19 3.32
C PRO A 39 -5.45 -2.82 4.70
N SER A 40 -4.37 -3.36 5.26
CA SER A 40 -4.30 -3.70 6.67
C SER A 40 -4.64 -2.50 7.54
N ILE A 41 -5.11 -2.72 8.77
CA ILE A 41 -5.67 -1.67 9.63
C ILE A 41 -4.70 -0.50 9.82
N TRP A 42 -3.42 -0.79 10.05
CA TRP A 42 -2.42 0.27 10.25
C TRP A 42 -2.19 1.07 8.97
N ALA A 43 -2.16 0.42 7.81
CA ALA A 43 -2.00 1.08 6.52
C ALA A 43 -3.22 1.94 6.18
N PHE A 44 -4.42 1.48 6.55
CA PHE A 44 -5.66 2.24 6.43
C PHE A 44 -5.63 3.53 7.27
N ILE A 45 -5.24 3.43 8.55
CA ILE A 45 -5.10 4.59 9.44
C ILE A 45 -4.08 5.59 8.88
N LEU A 46 -2.93 5.08 8.40
CA LEU A 46 -1.90 5.92 7.79
C LEU A 46 -2.44 6.66 6.56
N LEU A 47 -3.20 5.99 5.70
CA LEU A 47 -3.83 6.59 4.53
C LEU A 47 -4.82 7.69 4.92
N ILE A 48 -5.66 7.48 5.95
CA ILE A 48 -6.57 8.51 6.46
C ILE A 48 -5.80 9.75 6.90
N ILE A 49 -4.74 9.57 7.70
CA ILE A 49 -3.91 10.69 8.17
C ILE A 49 -3.29 11.43 6.99
N CYS A 50 -2.74 10.69 6.01
CA CYS A 50 -2.12 11.27 4.84
C CYS A 50 -3.13 12.05 3.97
N PHE A 51 -4.30 11.48 3.70
CA PHE A 51 -5.35 12.13 2.90
C PHE A 51 -5.92 13.34 3.61
N ALA A 52 -6.23 13.26 4.90
CA ALA A 52 -6.72 14.40 5.68
C ALA A 52 -5.70 15.55 5.67
N ASN A 53 -4.42 15.25 5.89
CA ASN A 53 -3.34 16.23 5.80
C ASN A 53 -3.21 16.82 4.38
N PHE A 54 -3.20 15.97 3.34
CA PHE A 54 -3.04 16.40 1.95
C PHE A 54 -4.17 17.32 1.50
N ILE A 55 -5.43 16.97 1.81
CA ILE A 55 -6.61 17.78 1.52
C ILE A 55 -6.51 19.13 2.24
N SER A 56 -6.20 19.13 3.53
CA SER A 56 -6.24 20.34 4.37
C SER A 56 -5.02 21.27 4.22
N SER A 57 -3.88 20.71 3.78
CA SER A 57 -2.59 21.41 3.69
C SER A 57 -2.59 22.75 2.94
N PRO A 58 -3.42 23.00 1.89
CA PRO A 58 -3.45 24.30 1.22
C PRO A 58 -3.85 25.47 2.14
N PHE A 59 -4.58 25.22 3.22
CA PHE A 59 -5.06 26.25 4.14
C PHE A 59 -4.14 26.55 5.32
N PHE A 60 -3.14 25.71 5.59
CA PHE A 60 -2.25 25.95 6.70
C PHE A 60 -1.33 27.16 6.43
N ARG A 61 -1.37 28.12 7.35
CA ARG A 61 -0.53 29.34 7.34
C ARG A 61 0.45 29.38 8.50
N ASN A 62 0.11 28.73 9.62
CA ASN A 62 0.98 28.66 10.80
C ASN A 62 2.23 27.86 10.49
N GLN A 63 3.41 28.40 10.83
CA GLN A 63 4.69 27.75 10.54
C GLN A 63 4.83 26.37 11.16
N ARG A 64 4.39 26.16 12.41
CA ARG A 64 4.49 24.84 13.07
C ARG A 64 3.64 23.80 12.35
N LEU A 65 2.42 24.16 11.96
CA LEU A 65 1.55 23.30 11.16
C LEU A 65 2.17 23.00 9.80
N LEU A 66 2.78 23.98 9.13
CA LEU A 66 3.46 23.75 7.85
C LEU A 66 4.63 22.75 7.98
N LEU A 67 5.42 22.82 9.05
CA LEU A 67 6.51 21.87 9.30
C LEU A 67 5.98 20.46 9.54
N PHE A 68 4.95 20.32 10.39
CA PHE A 68 4.30 19.05 10.65
C PHE A 68 3.68 18.45 9.38
N THR A 69 2.95 19.26 8.61
CA THR A 69 2.38 18.86 7.31
C THR A 69 3.46 18.47 6.31
N SER A 70 4.61 19.16 6.29
CA SER A 70 5.74 18.79 5.44
C SER A 70 6.29 17.41 5.79
N PHE A 71 6.39 17.10 7.09
CA PHE A 71 6.77 15.78 7.56
C PHE A 71 5.78 14.68 7.11
N ILE A 72 4.49 14.88 7.34
CA ILE A 72 3.45 13.94 6.88
C ILE A 72 3.44 13.81 5.36
N ASN A 73 3.69 14.90 4.62
CA ASN A 73 3.83 14.86 3.16
C ASN A 73 5.02 14.02 2.70
N GLY A 74 6.12 13.96 3.48
CA GLY A 74 7.25 13.07 3.19
C GLY A 74 6.85 11.61 3.28
N ILE A 75 6.08 11.24 4.31
CA ILE A 75 5.52 9.88 4.43
C ILE A 75 4.53 9.60 3.30
N PHE A 76 3.63 10.54 3.02
CA PHE A 76 2.65 10.40 1.94
C PHE A 76 3.31 10.28 0.57
N PHE A 77 4.42 10.98 0.33
CA PHE A 77 5.22 10.80 -0.88
C PHE A 77 5.68 9.35 -1.02
N CYS A 78 6.28 8.75 0.02
CA CYS A 78 6.68 7.35 0.01
C CYS A 78 5.50 6.38 -0.18
N VAL A 79 4.33 6.65 0.41
CA VAL A 79 3.10 5.87 0.17
C VAL A 79 2.71 5.92 -1.30
N ASN A 80 2.74 7.09 -1.93
CA ASN A 80 2.44 7.21 -3.36
C ASN A 80 3.47 6.51 -4.23
N ILE A 81 4.78 6.62 -3.92
CA ILE A 81 5.84 5.87 -4.63
C ILE A 81 5.62 4.36 -4.48
N TYR A 82 5.26 3.89 -3.30
CA TYR A 82 4.92 2.49 -3.07
C TYR A 82 3.74 2.05 -3.94
N CYS A 83 2.64 2.82 -3.97
CA CYS A 83 1.49 2.55 -4.83
C CYS A 83 1.87 2.53 -6.32
N ILE A 84 2.75 3.45 -6.75
CA ILE A 84 3.27 3.50 -8.12
C ILE A 84 4.00 2.21 -8.48
N ILE A 85 4.94 1.77 -7.64
CA ILE A 85 5.71 0.56 -7.88
C ILE A 85 4.80 -0.67 -7.85
N PHE A 86 3.89 -0.76 -6.87
CA PHE A 86 2.98 -1.89 -6.72
C PHE A 86 2.03 -2.05 -7.91
N LEU A 87 1.55 -0.93 -8.48
CA LEU A 87 0.64 -0.90 -9.62
C LEU A 87 1.32 -0.87 -10.99
N TRP A 88 2.65 -1.02 -11.06
CA TRP A 88 3.41 -0.89 -12.32
C TRP A 88 2.81 -1.68 -13.49
N GLN A 89 2.43 -2.95 -13.26
CA GLN A 89 1.83 -3.81 -14.30
C GLN A 89 0.50 -3.24 -14.82
N VAL A 90 -0.35 -2.77 -13.90
CA VAL A 90 -1.64 -2.16 -14.22
C VAL A 90 -1.48 -0.83 -14.94
N GLN A 91 -0.43 -0.08 -14.65
CA GLN A 91 -0.18 1.23 -15.29
C GLN A 91 0.08 1.08 -16.79
N ILE A 92 0.79 0.04 -17.21
CA ILE A 92 1.02 -0.24 -18.64
C ILE A 92 -0.32 -0.50 -19.34
N LEU A 93 -1.17 -1.37 -18.76
CA LEU A 93 -2.52 -1.61 -19.27
C LEU A 93 -3.37 -0.33 -19.23
N SER A 94 -3.20 0.48 -18.20
CA SER A 94 -3.96 1.71 -18.01
C SER A 94 -3.64 2.76 -19.07
N LEU A 95 -2.45 2.79 -19.66
CA LEU A 95 -2.15 3.66 -20.80
C LEU A 95 -3.10 3.40 -21.97
N ILE A 96 -3.47 2.14 -22.22
CA ILE A 96 -4.45 1.77 -23.24
C ILE A 96 -5.87 2.18 -22.80
N LEU A 97 -6.18 2.00 -21.51
CA LEU A 97 -7.48 2.34 -20.93
C LEU A 97 -7.69 3.85 -20.66
N ILE A 98 -6.69 4.71 -20.90
CA ILE A 98 -6.84 6.17 -20.78
C ILE A 98 -7.95 6.68 -21.71
N ILE A 99 -8.10 6.07 -22.90
CA ILE A 99 -9.14 6.45 -23.88
C ILE A 99 -10.55 6.34 -23.27
N TRP A 100 -10.74 5.41 -22.34
CA TRP A 100 -12.00 5.16 -21.65
C TRP A 100 -12.12 5.87 -20.30
N GLY A 101 -11.17 6.75 -19.96
CA GLY A 101 -11.12 7.52 -18.71
C GLY A 101 -10.72 6.72 -17.46
N ILE A 102 -10.85 5.39 -17.49
CA ILE A 102 -10.48 4.50 -16.36
C ILE A 102 -8.98 4.52 -16.12
N GLY A 103 -8.17 4.57 -17.19
CA GLY A 103 -6.72 4.56 -17.09
C GLY A 103 -6.14 5.74 -16.30
N ILE A 104 -6.84 6.88 -16.21
CA ILE A 104 -6.39 8.05 -15.43
C ILE A 104 -6.27 7.73 -13.93
N LEU A 105 -7.07 6.80 -13.42
CA LEU A 105 -7.14 6.52 -11.99
C LEU A 105 -5.84 5.92 -11.44
N THR A 106 -5.12 5.13 -12.23
CA THR A 106 -3.81 4.58 -11.83
C THR A 106 -2.70 5.64 -11.81
N PHE A 107 -2.94 6.82 -12.40
CA PHE A 107 -2.00 7.94 -12.39
C PHE A 107 -2.23 8.93 -11.25
N ILE A 108 -3.29 8.77 -10.45
CA ILE A 108 -3.55 9.63 -9.28
C ILE A 108 -2.35 9.64 -8.30
N PRO A 109 -1.71 8.50 -7.97
CA PRO A 109 -0.53 8.51 -7.11
C PRO A 109 0.64 9.35 -7.65
N TYR A 110 0.85 9.37 -8.97
CA TYR A 110 1.87 10.22 -9.60
C TYR A 110 1.55 11.70 -9.43
N PHE A 111 0.29 12.08 -9.60
CA PHE A 111 -0.15 13.46 -9.40
C PHE A 111 0.07 13.90 -7.94
N PHE A 112 -0.35 13.08 -6.98
CA PHE A 112 -0.16 13.36 -5.55
C PHE A 112 1.33 13.45 -5.18
N ALA A 113 2.16 12.49 -5.62
CA ALA A 113 3.60 12.49 -5.39
C ALA A 113 4.27 13.75 -5.95
N THR A 114 3.94 14.12 -7.19
CA THR A 114 4.48 15.32 -7.85
C THR A 114 4.07 16.58 -7.11
N GLN A 115 2.80 16.67 -6.68
CA GLN A 115 2.29 17.82 -5.95
C GLN A 115 3.02 18.01 -4.61
N VAL A 116 3.17 16.96 -3.80
CA VAL A 116 3.88 17.08 -2.52
C VAL A 116 5.38 17.33 -2.70
N LEU A 117 6.01 16.72 -3.71
CA LEU A 117 7.41 16.96 -4.04
C LEU A 117 7.64 18.43 -4.43
N TRP A 118 6.77 18.97 -5.27
CA TRP A 118 6.84 20.36 -5.70
C TRP A 118 6.68 21.34 -4.53
N GLN A 119 5.68 21.09 -3.67
CA GLN A 119 5.35 21.98 -2.55
C GLN A 119 6.36 21.96 -1.41
N ASN A 120 7.06 20.84 -1.17
CA ASN A 120 7.92 20.70 0.00
C ASN A 120 9.41 20.65 -0.35
N LEU A 121 9.79 20.23 -1.56
CA LEU A 121 11.19 20.14 -1.98
C LEU A 121 11.57 21.21 -3.01
N ILE A 122 10.82 21.33 -4.10
CA ILE A 122 11.22 22.17 -5.25
C ILE A 122 10.95 23.65 -4.96
N LYS A 123 9.68 24.02 -4.68
CA LYS A 123 9.24 25.39 -4.39
C LYS A 123 8.59 25.51 -3.00
N PRO A 124 9.32 25.23 -1.90
CA PRO A 124 8.76 25.34 -0.57
C PRO A 124 8.49 26.79 -0.18
N LYS A 125 7.40 27.02 0.57
CA LYS A 125 7.09 28.34 1.15
C LYS A 125 8.17 28.82 2.12
N ILE A 126 8.80 27.89 2.85
CA ILE A 126 9.87 28.15 3.82
C ILE A 126 10.94 27.07 3.63
N LYS A 127 12.24 27.42 3.66
CA LYS A 127 13.34 26.49 3.40
C LYS A 127 13.35 25.28 4.33
N SER A 128 12.97 25.45 5.61
CA SER A 128 12.95 24.37 6.60
C SER A 128 11.97 23.24 6.27
N LEU A 129 10.95 23.48 5.44
CA LEU A 129 10.01 22.43 5.01
C LEU A 129 10.73 21.26 4.34
N ARG A 130 11.81 21.52 3.60
CA ARG A 130 12.64 20.49 2.94
C ARG A 130 13.17 19.48 3.95
N ILE A 131 13.68 19.95 5.09
CA ILE A 131 14.27 19.09 6.11
C ILE A 131 13.20 18.16 6.67
N PHE A 132 12.06 18.70 7.10
CA PHE A 132 10.96 17.90 7.65
C PHE A 132 10.39 16.90 6.63
N PHE A 133 10.28 17.29 5.36
CA PHE A 133 9.87 16.40 4.27
C PHE A 133 10.86 15.24 4.10
N LEU A 134 12.16 15.54 4.04
CA LEU A 134 13.21 14.52 3.94
C LEU A 134 13.27 13.64 5.19
N THR A 135 12.98 14.17 6.39
CA THR A 135 12.85 13.37 7.61
C THR A 135 11.69 12.38 7.51
N GLY A 136 10.53 12.79 6.97
CA GLY A 136 9.41 11.87 6.72
C GLY A 136 9.76 10.75 5.74
N ILE A 137 10.51 11.09 4.68
CA ILE A 137 11.04 10.11 3.72
C ILE A 137 12.03 9.15 4.40
N LEU A 138 12.97 9.68 5.17
CA LEU A 138 13.98 8.88 5.88
C LEU A 138 13.32 7.89 6.85
N ILE A 139 12.34 8.34 7.64
CA ILE A 139 11.58 7.46 8.53
C ILE A 139 10.86 6.37 7.76
N SER A 140 10.27 6.69 6.60
CA SER A 140 9.59 5.70 5.76
C SER A 140 10.57 4.63 5.25
N PHE A 141 11.78 5.02 4.84
CA PHE A 141 12.83 4.06 4.47
C PHE A 141 13.35 3.26 5.65
N SER A 142 13.49 3.86 6.84
CA SER A 142 13.88 3.13 8.04
C SER A 142 12.84 2.07 8.43
N ILE A 143 11.55 2.41 8.34
CA ILE A 143 10.44 1.46 8.57
C ILE A 143 10.46 0.34 7.52
N ALA A 144 10.67 0.67 6.24
CA ALA A 144 10.80 -0.33 5.19
C ALA A 144 11.99 -1.27 5.46
N GLY A 145 13.15 -0.72 5.84
CA GLY A 145 14.32 -1.50 6.23
C GLY A 145 14.07 -2.40 7.44
N TYR A 146 13.33 -1.92 8.44
CA TYR A 146 12.89 -2.74 9.58
C TYR A 146 12.01 -3.91 9.13
N PHE A 147 11.03 -3.68 8.25
CA PHE A 147 10.22 -4.77 7.70
C PHE A 147 11.05 -5.74 6.84
N GLY A 148 12.05 -5.25 6.12
CA GLY A 148 13.06 -6.08 5.44
C GLY A 148 13.80 -7.00 6.41
N TYR A 149 14.26 -6.47 7.55
CA TYR A 149 14.92 -7.26 8.59
C TYR A 149 13.98 -8.30 9.22
N GLU A 150 12.76 -7.92 9.61
CA GLU A 150 11.78 -8.83 10.20
C GLU A 150 11.38 -9.95 9.22
N TYR A 151 11.23 -9.63 7.94
CA TYR A 151 10.98 -10.62 6.90
C TYR A 151 12.14 -11.59 6.73
N LYS A 152 13.38 -11.11 6.75
CA LYS A 152 14.56 -11.97 6.70
C LYS A 152 14.60 -12.96 7.86
N LYS A 153 14.32 -12.50 9.08
CA LYS A 153 14.24 -13.36 10.27
C LYS A 153 13.13 -14.40 10.11
N ALA A 154 11.95 -13.98 9.65
CA ALA A 154 10.83 -14.86 9.41
C ALA A 154 11.09 -15.91 8.33
N ILE A 155 11.87 -15.59 7.27
CA ILE A 155 12.32 -16.61 6.30
C ILE A 155 13.11 -17.71 7.02
N SER A 156 14.06 -17.37 7.90
CA SER A 156 14.82 -18.37 8.66
C SER A 156 13.94 -19.21 9.60
N GLU A 157 12.89 -18.61 10.18
CA GLU A 157 11.87 -19.34 10.95
C GLU A 157 11.08 -20.32 10.06
N ILE A 158 10.70 -19.89 8.85
CA ILE A 158 10.02 -20.73 7.86
C ILE A 158 10.91 -21.89 7.39
N SER A 159 12.19 -21.65 7.11
CA SER A 159 13.12 -22.71 6.73
C SER A 159 13.24 -23.77 7.83
N ARG A 160 13.41 -23.34 9.09
CA ARG A 160 13.43 -24.27 10.25
C ARG A 160 12.11 -25.05 10.39
N PHE A 161 10.97 -24.40 10.10
CA PHE A 161 9.68 -25.07 10.08
C PHE A 161 9.61 -26.15 9.00
N GLN A 162 10.07 -25.87 7.78
CA GLN A 162 10.15 -26.86 6.69
C GLN A 162 11.11 -28.01 7.02
N GLU A 163 12.31 -27.70 7.52
CA GLU A 163 13.33 -28.68 7.94
C GLU A 163 12.81 -29.60 9.07
N SER A 164 11.95 -29.09 9.94
CA SER A 164 11.32 -29.88 11.00
C SER A 164 10.20 -30.83 10.52
N GLY A 165 9.95 -30.91 9.20
CA GLY A 165 8.80 -31.61 8.64
C GLY A 165 7.47 -30.97 9.03
N PHE A 166 7.44 -29.63 9.12
CA PHE A 166 6.25 -28.84 9.48
C PHE A 166 5.68 -29.10 10.89
N ASN A 167 6.56 -29.43 11.85
CA ASN A 167 6.15 -29.72 13.23
C ASN A 167 6.42 -28.57 14.20
N LYS A 168 7.50 -27.80 14.01
CA LYS A 168 7.90 -26.71 14.90
C LYS A 168 7.76 -25.36 14.19
N PHE A 169 6.77 -24.58 14.57
CA PHE A 169 6.49 -23.27 13.97
C PHE A 169 6.62 -22.15 15.00
N GLU A 170 7.53 -21.22 14.75
CA GLU A 170 7.73 -20.03 15.57
C GLU A 170 6.75 -18.94 15.13
N LYS A 171 5.85 -18.52 16.03
CA LYS A 171 4.82 -17.53 15.71
C LYS A 171 5.38 -16.13 15.90
N SER A 172 5.34 -15.34 14.83
CA SER A 172 5.65 -13.92 14.84
C SER A 172 4.64 -13.17 13.96
N TYR A 173 4.66 -11.84 14.03
CA TYR A 173 3.84 -11.03 13.12
C TYR A 173 4.12 -11.40 11.67
N MET A 174 5.39 -11.51 11.30
CA MET A 174 5.80 -11.73 9.92
C MET A 174 5.63 -13.19 9.46
N THR A 175 5.83 -14.20 10.33
CA THR A 175 5.53 -15.59 9.95
C THR A 175 4.04 -15.84 9.75
N GLU A 176 3.17 -15.13 10.48
CA GLU A 176 1.72 -15.14 10.20
C GLU A 176 1.43 -14.58 8.82
N LYS A 177 2.03 -13.44 8.45
CA LYS A 177 1.84 -12.84 7.13
C LYS A 177 2.35 -13.72 6.00
N ILE A 178 3.52 -14.32 6.16
CA ILE A 178 4.09 -15.27 5.19
C ILE A 178 3.18 -16.49 5.04
N LEU A 179 2.75 -17.09 6.17
CA LEU A 179 1.87 -18.24 6.14
C LEU A 179 0.50 -17.89 5.56
N GLY A 180 0.04 -16.65 5.68
CA GLY A 180 -1.21 -16.13 5.10
C GLY A 180 -1.11 -15.63 3.64
N MET A 181 0.09 -15.61 3.05
CA MET A 181 0.26 -15.36 1.61
C MET A 181 -0.57 -16.36 0.82
N HIS A 182 -1.14 -15.94 -0.29
CA HIS A 182 -1.98 -16.84 -1.06
C HIS A 182 -3.45 -16.50 -0.88
N PHE A 183 -3.87 -16.32 0.38
CA PHE A 183 -5.28 -16.44 0.75
C PHE A 183 -5.83 -15.37 1.69
N ILE A 184 -4.97 -14.79 2.52
CA ILE A 184 -5.30 -13.62 3.33
C ILE A 184 -4.60 -12.40 2.74
N TYR A 185 -3.30 -12.53 2.50
CA TYR A 185 -2.45 -11.41 2.08
C TYR A 185 -2.04 -11.54 0.61
N HIS A 186 -2.22 -10.44 -0.09
CA HIS A 186 -1.86 -10.31 -1.50
C HIS A 186 -0.45 -9.75 -1.66
N THR A 187 0.39 -10.42 -2.45
CA THR A 187 1.82 -10.08 -2.57
C THR A 187 2.22 -9.38 -3.87
N ARG A 188 1.40 -9.52 -4.92
CA ARG A 188 1.68 -9.05 -6.28
C ARG A 188 0.36 -8.84 -6.99
N PHE A 189 0.23 -7.92 -7.94
CA PHE A 189 -1.01 -7.84 -8.74
C PHE A 189 -1.27 -9.20 -9.44
N CYS A 190 -2.39 -9.86 -9.15
CA CYS A 190 -2.75 -11.13 -9.77
C CYS A 190 -3.78 -10.87 -10.88
N GLU A 191 -3.33 -11.05 -12.12
CA GLU A 191 -4.18 -11.08 -13.31
C GLU A 191 -4.73 -12.50 -13.59
N PHE A 192 -4.07 -13.55 -13.09
CA PHE A 192 -4.23 -14.91 -13.60
C PHE A 192 -4.44 -16.02 -12.56
N ASP A 193 -4.20 -15.77 -11.26
CA ASP A 193 -4.56 -16.73 -10.22
C ASP A 193 -6.01 -16.44 -9.84
N GLY A 194 -6.94 -17.32 -10.22
CA GLY A 194 -8.41 -17.21 -10.08
C GLY A 194 -8.95 -17.05 -8.65
N TRP A 195 -8.18 -16.42 -7.78
CA TRP A 195 -8.45 -16.15 -6.41
C TRP A 195 -7.67 -14.92 -5.92
N ARG A 196 -8.40 -13.92 -5.39
CA ARG A 196 -7.81 -12.68 -4.85
C ARG A 196 -7.81 -12.70 -3.32
N PRO A 197 -6.63 -12.69 -2.67
CA PRO A 197 -6.55 -12.44 -1.24
C PRO A 197 -7.13 -11.06 -0.92
N PRO A 198 -7.89 -10.93 0.17
CA PRO A 198 -8.63 -9.72 0.47
C PRO A 198 -7.74 -8.58 0.99
N ILE A 199 -6.64 -8.89 1.69
CA ILE A 199 -5.86 -7.89 2.43
C ILE A 199 -4.55 -7.56 1.73
N HIS A 200 -4.27 -6.26 1.63
CA HIS A 200 -2.98 -5.70 1.30
C HIS A 200 -2.18 -5.41 2.57
N GLU A 201 -1.01 -6.02 2.71
CA GLU A 201 -0.14 -5.83 3.88
C GLU A 201 1.21 -5.24 3.44
N PRO A 202 1.39 -3.90 3.43
CA PRO A 202 2.61 -3.30 2.93
C PRO A 202 3.88 -3.74 3.66
N ALA A 203 3.80 -4.12 4.94
CA ALA A 203 4.95 -4.63 5.69
C ALA A 203 5.47 -5.94 5.08
N LEU A 204 4.54 -6.82 4.68
CA LEU A 204 4.85 -8.07 4.01
C LEU A 204 5.46 -7.81 2.63
N ILE A 205 4.87 -6.90 1.86
CA ILE A 205 5.34 -6.54 0.51
C ILE A 205 6.75 -5.96 0.55
N LEU A 206 6.98 -4.95 1.38
CA LEU A 206 8.28 -4.31 1.53
C LEU A 206 9.32 -5.30 2.04
N GLY A 207 8.94 -6.13 3.02
CA GLY A 207 9.79 -7.21 3.52
C GLY A 207 10.22 -8.17 2.40
N MET A 208 9.28 -8.60 1.58
CA MET A 208 9.53 -9.49 0.44
C MET A 208 10.41 -8.82 -0.62
N TRP A 209 10.10 -7.58 -1.03
CA TRP A 209 10.86 -6.82 -2.03
C TRP A 209 12.31 -6.55 -1.62
N LEU A 210 12.57 -6.29 -0.34
CA LEU A 210 13.92 -6.01 0.18
C LEU A 210 14.74 -7.28 0.46
N ASN A 211 14.18 -8.47 0.24
CA ASN A 211 14.87 -9.73 0.41
C ASN A 211 14.86 -10.52 -0.89
N THR A 212 14.12 -11.61 -0.94
CA THR A 212 14.22 -12.59 -2.01
C THR A 212 13.20 -12.39 -3.13
N ASN A 213 12.21 -11.52 -2.89
CA ASN A 213 11.08 -11.27 -3.79
C ASN A 213 10.31 -12.55 -4.21
N TYR A 214 10.32 -13.59 -3.36
CA TYR A 214 9.57 -14.82 -3.55
C TYR A 214 8.88 -15.29 -2.27
N ASP A 215 7.87 -16.15 -2.43
CA ASP A 215 7.19 -16.83 -1.33
C ASP A 215 8.07 -17.94 -0.74
N PRO A 216 8.50 -17.83 0.54
CA PRO A 216 9.49 -18.73 1.11
C PRO A 216 8.92 -20.11 1.50
N ILE A 217 7.61 -20.33 1.41
CA ILE A 217 7.00 -21.63 1.70
C ILE A 217 6.63 -22.33 0.39
N TYR A 218 7.22 -23.50 0.14
CA TYR A 218 6.89 -24.32 -1.04
C TYR A 218 5.90 -25.44 -0.68
N VAL A 219 4.61 -25.11 -0.61
CA VAL A 219 3.51 -26.06 -0.35
C VAL A 219 2.27 -25.69 -1.16
N SER A 220 1.36 -26.66 -1.36
CA SER A 220 0.05 -26.39 -1.99
C SER A 220 -0.78 -25.42 -1.14
N LEU A 221 -1.74 -24.76 -1.77
CA LEU A 221 -2.62 -23.83 -1.07
C LEU A 221 -3.41 -24.49 0.06
N GLU A 222 -3.92 -25.70 -0.17
CA GLU A 222 -4.63 -26.52 0.82
C GLU A 222 -3.78 -26.72 2.07
N LYS A 223 -2.53 -27.14 1.87
CA LYS A 223 -1.61 -27.43 2.96
C LYS A 223 -1.24 -26.17 3.73
N ARG A 224 -1.09 -25.03 3.02
CA ARG A 224 -0.87 -23.74 3.65
C ARG A 224 -2.04 -23.31 4.53
N ILE A 225 -3.27 -23.45 4.04
CA ILE A 225 -4.48 -23.14 4.82
C ILE A 225 -4.59 -24.06 6.04
N GLU A 226 -4.30 -25.36 5.90
CA GLU A 226 -4.24 -26.32 7.01
C GLU A 226 -3.24 -25.87 8.09
N PHE A 227 -2.02 -25.50 7.69
CA PHE A 227 -1.01 -24.99 8.61
C PHE A 227 -1.47 -23.70 9.29
N TYR A 228 -2.08 -22.77 8.54
CA TYR A 228 -2.56 -21.53 9.12
C TYR A 228 -3.66 -21.78 10.17
N LYS A 229 -4.63 -22.64 9.88
CA LYS A 229 -5.65 -23.05 10.87
C LYS A 229 -5.03 -23.73 12.09
N LYS A 230 -4.03 -24.59 11.88
CA LYS A 230 -3.30 -25.27 12.97
C LYS A 230 -2.60 -24.28 13.89
N PHE A 231 -1.89 -23.30 13.35
CA PHE A 231 -1.05 -22.38 14.14
C PHE A 231 -1.78 -21.09 14.56
N TYR A 232 -2.84 -20.69 13.85
CA TYR A 232 -3.63 -19.49 14.10
C TYR A 232 -5.14 -19.78 14.12
N PRO A 233 -5.64 -20.72 14.96
CA PRO A 233 -7.02 -21.18 14.93
C PRO A 233 -8.07 -20.09 15.22
N ASN A 234 -7.67 -19.05 15.95
CA ASN A 234 -8.54 -17.95 16.33
C ASN A 234 -8.52 -16.78 15.34
N LYS A 235 -7.79 -16.89 14.22
CA LYS A 235 -7.68 -15.82 13.21
C LYS A 235 -8.67 -16.06 12.08
N LYS A 236 -9.31 -14.98 11.65
CA LYS A 236 -10.22 -14.99 10.50
C LYS A 236 -9.41 -15.27 9.22
N ILE A 237 -9.85 -16.26 8.45
CA ILE A 237 -9.23 -16.62 7.15
C ILE A 237 -10.06 -16.16 5.95
N LYS A 238 -11.32 -15.79 6.17
CA LYS A 238 -12.27 -15.42 5.12
C LYS A 238 -12.76 -13.98 5.32
N PHE A 239 -12.73 -13.17 4.29
CA PHE A 239 -13.10 -11.77 4.37
C PHE A 239 -14.14 -11.40 3.31
N GLU A 240 -15.04 -10.50 3.68
CA GLU A 240 -16.05 -9.97 2.77
C GLU A 240 -15.45 -8.71 2.12
N CYS A 241 -14.98 -8.85 0.89
CA CYS A 241 -14.47 -7.75 0.08
C CYS A 241 -15.14 -7.73 -1.29
N SER A 242 -15.10 -6.60 -1.99
CA SER A 242 -15.62 -6.48 -3.36
C SER A 242 -15.10 -7.58 -4.29
N CYS A 243 -13.82 -7.93 -4.19
CA CYS A 243 -13.25 -9.08 -4.93
C CYS A 243 -13.88 -10.41 -4.53
N ALA A 244 -14.14 -10.64 -3.23
CA ALA A 244 -14.81 -11.85 -2.78
C ALA A 244 -16.24 -11.94 -3.34
N TYR A 245 -16.93 -10.81 -3.53
CA TYR A 245 -18.24 -10.78 -4.18
C TYR A 245 -18.16 -11.02 -5.69
N THR A 246 -17.17 -10.43 -6.38
CA THR A 246 -16.98 -10.67 -7.82
C THR A 246 -16.71 -12.13 -8.13
N TYR A 247 -15.99 -12.83 -7.26
CA TYR A 247 -15.67 -14.25 -7.38
C TYR A 247 -16.42 -15.10 -6.34
N SER A 248 -17.68 -14.74 -6.04
CA SER A 248 -18.40 -15.31 -4.90
C SER A 248 -18.59 -16.83 -4.97
N SER A 249 -18.84 -17.36 -6.17
CA SER A 249 -18.98 -18.80 -6.41
C SER A 249 -17.72 -19.56 -6.00
N ASP A 250 -16.54 -19.00 -6.28
CA ASP A 250 -15.28 -19.67 -6.02
C ASP A 250 -14.79 -19.39 -4.59
N TYR A 251 -14.96 -18.14 -4.10
CA TYR A 251 -14.44 -17.70 -2.81
C TYR A 251 -15.33 -18.09 -1.63
N PHE A 252 -16.65 -17.85 -1.73
CA PHE A 252 -17.55 -18.10 -0.60
C PHE A 252 -17.91 -19.58 -0.44
N GLU A 253 -17.83 -20.37 -1.51
CA GLU A 253 -18.15 -21.80 -1.47
C GLU A 253 -16.94 -22.69 -1.16
N ASP A 254 -15.73 -22.14 -1.17
CA ASP A 254 -14.50 -22.89 -0.89
C ASP A 254 -14.52 -23.52 0.50
N LYS A 255 -14.63 -24.85 0.53
CA LYS A 255 -14.64 -25.66 1.76
C LYS A 255 -13.31 -25.57 2.51
N ARG A 256 -12.20 -25.25 1.85
CA ARG A 256 -10.89 -25.07 2.47
C ARG A 256 -10.89 -23.86 3.42
N LEU A 257 -11.72 -22.85 3.17
CA LEU A 257 -11.80 -21.61 3.95
C LEU A 257 -12.89 -21.62 5.05
N LYS A 258 -13.60 -22.74 5.22
CA LYS A 258 -14.53 -22.96 6.35
C LYS A 258 -13.79 -23.51 7.55
#